data_AF-A0A929SP50-F1
#
_entry.id   AF-A0A929SP50-F1
#
_cell.length_a   1.000
_cell.length_b   1.000
_cell.length_c   1.000
_cell.angle_alpha   90.00
_cell.angle_beta   90.00
_cell.angle_gamma   90.00
#
_symmetry.space_group_name_H-M   'P 1'
#
loop_
_entity.id
_entity.type
_entity.pdbx_description
1 polymer ?
#
loop_
_entity_poly.entity_id
_entity_poly.type
_entity_poly.pdbx_seq_one_letter_code
_entity_poly.pdbx_strand_id
1 'polypeptide(L)'
;MNSRNRLYKRDNKTIPKYINIDDSLYEKIRNATEKAYDVKLSDIINVVMEEYIERNNQTYYAKPKTEFVTYRNLMLRKSNIKNLMNLIKRHESHLQD
;
A
#
# COMPACT_ATOMS: atom_id res chain seq x y z
N MET A 1 5.57 7.88 -23.93
CA MET A 1 5.35 6.88 -22.86
C MET A 1 4.78 5.61 -23.51
N ASN A 2 5.48 4.47 -23.44
CA ASN A 2 5.09 3.22 -24.14
C ASN A 2 3.97 2.49 -23.35
N SER A 3 2.97 1.91 -24.04
CA SER A 3 1.88 1.15 -23.40
C SER A 3 2.38 0.01 -22.51
N ARG A 4 3.53 -0.59 -22.86
CA ARG A 4 4.18 -1.65 -22.06
C ARG A 4 4.61 -1.19 -20.67
N ASN A 5 4.92 0.10 -20.49
CA ASN A 5 5.33 0.65 -19.18
C ASN A 5 4.13 0.84 -18.23
N ARG A 6 2.90 0.68 -18.73
CA ARG A 6 1.66 0.76 -17.94
C ARG A 6 1.19 -0.62 -17.46
N LEU A 7 1.91 -1.69 -17.83
CA LEU A 7 1.54 -3.07 -17.51
C LEU A 7 2.52 -3.67 -16.52
N TYR A 8 2.00 -4.33 -15.49
CA TYR A 8 2.83 -5.07 -14.55
C TYR A 8 3.37 -6.37 -15.17
N LYS A 9 4.62 -6.73 -14.83
CA LYS A 9 5.21 -8.01 -15.23
C LYS A 9 4.45 -9.20 -14.64
N ARG A 10 4.42 -10.32 -15.36
CA ARG A 10 3.64 -11.53 -14.99
C ARG A 10 4.09 -12.16 -13.67
N ASP A 11 5.38 -12.12 -13.38
CA ASP A 11 5.98 -12.57 -12.12
C ASP A 11 5.60 -11.66 -10.93
N ASN A 12 5.33 -10.38 -11.19
CA ASN A 12 4.76 -9.44 -10.23
C ASN A 12 3.23 -9.57 -10.09
N LYS A 13 2.75 -10.80 -9.90
CA LYS A 13 1.34 -11.06 -9.63
C LYS A 13 0.91 -10.54 -8.26
N THR A 14 -0.39 -10.26 -8.12
CA THR A 14 -1.00 -9.97 -6.82
C THR A 14 -1.21 -11.25 -6.01
N ILE A 15 -1.10 -11.15 -4.69
CA ILE A 15 -1.44 -12.20 -3.73
C ILE A 15 -2.39 -11.65 -2.65
N PRO A 16 -3.29 -12.47 -2.09
CA PRO A 16 -4.17 -12.04 -1.02
C PRO A 16 -3.37 -11.74 0.25
N LYS A 17 -3.68 -10.62 0.88
CA LYS A 17 -3.12 -10.19 2.15
C LYS A 17 -4.21 -9.55 3.00
N TYR A 18 -4.30 -10.03 4.22
CA TYR A 18 -5.16 -9.44 5.23
C TYR A 18 -4.42 -8.30 5.92
N ILE A 19 -5.04 -7.11 5.93
CA ILE A 19 -4.49 -5.92 6.58
C ILE A 19 -5.56 -5.23 7.42
N ASN A 20 -5.10 -4.55 8.46
CA ASN A 20 -5.91 -3.59 9.20
C ASN A 20 -5.76 -2.23 8.54
N ILE A 21 -6.89 -1.55 8.30
CA ILE A 21 -6.93 -0.19 7.77
C ILE A 21 -7.74 0.64 8.77
N ASP A 22 -7.22 1.80 9.17
CA ASP A 22 -7.98 2.75 9.98
C ASP A 22 -9.29 3.12 9.26
N ASP A 23 -10.42 3.10 9.97
CA ASP A 23 -11.75 3.24 9.37
C ASP A 23 -11.91 4.53 8.56
N SER A 24 -11.39 5.65 9.09
CA SER A 24 -11.42 6.94 8.40
C SER A 24 -10.60 6.93 7.11
N LEU A 25 -9.49 6.19 7.07
CA LEU A 25 -8.68 6.01 5.87
C LEU A 25 -9.39 5.10 4.87
N TYR A 26 -9.96 3.99 5.34
CA TYR A 26 -10.73 3.09 4.52
C TYR A 26 -11.89 3.81 3.82
N GLU A 27 -12.67 4.61 4.55
CA GLU A 27 -13.79 5.35 3.97
C GLU A 27 -13.34 6.42 2.96
N LYS A 28 -12.20 7.10 3.19
CA LYS A 28 -11.64 8.03 2.21
C LYS A 28 -11.28 7.34 0.89
N ILE A 29 -10.59 6.20 0.97
CA ILE A 29 -10.18 5.47 -0.23
C ILE A 29 -11.39 4.84 -0.93
N ARG A 30 -12.34 4.30 -0.15
CA ARG A 30 -13.60 3.77 -0.66
C ARG A 30 -14.38 4.84 -1.44
N ASN A 31 -14.55 6.03 -0.87
CA ASN A 31 -15.19 7.14 -1.55
C ASN A 31 -14.49 7.50 -2.87
N ALA A 32 -13.16 7.44 -2.92
CA ALA A 32 -12.42 7.65 -4.17
C ALA A 32 -12.74 6.58 -5.22
N THR A 33 -12.84 5.30 -4.84
CA THR A 33 -13.24 4.21 -5.76
C THR A 33 -14.71 4.30 -6.20
N GLU A 34 -15.60 4.83 -5.37
CA GLU A 34 -17.03 4.90 -5.68
C GLU A 34 -17.39 6.15 -6.49
N LYS A 35 -16.63 7.24 -6.35
CA LYS A 35 -17.01 8.55 -6.89
C LYS A 35 -16.03 9.15 -7.90
N ALA A 36 -14.76 8.76 -7.88
CA ALA A 36 -13.73 9.41 -8.68
C ALA A 36 -13.04 8.48 -9.69
N TYR A 37 -12.84 7.20 -9.36
CA TYR A 37 -12.00 6.30 -10.16
C TYR A 37 -12.62 4.91 -10.31
N ASP A 38 -12.66 4.40 -11.55
CA ASP A 38 -13.05 3.02 -11.85
C ASP A 38 -11.91 2.03 -11.54
N VAL A 39 -11.64 1.84 -10.25
CA VAL A 39 -10.55 0.99 -9.75
C VAL A 39 -10.97 0.31 -8.45
N LYS A 40 -10.33 -0.83 -8.13
CA LYS A 40 -10.55 -1.48 -6.83
C LYS A 40 -9.69 -0.83 -5.76
N LEU A 41 -10.12 -0.97 -4.50
CA LEU A 41 -9.31 -0.57 -3.34
C LEU A 41 -7.88 -1.14 -3.38
N SER A 42 -7.73 -2.40 -3.81
CA SER A 42 -6.40 -3.03 -3.96
C SER A 42 -5.52 -2.32 -4.98
N ASP A 43 -6.08 -1.78 -6.06
CA ASP A 43 -5.32 -1.09 -7.10
C ASP A 43 -4.76 0.23 -6.56
N ILE A 44 -5.60 1.02 -5.86
CA ILE A 44 -5.15 2.26 -5.21
C ILE A 44 -4.04 1.97 -4.20
N ILE A 45 -4.23 0.97 -3.32
CA ILE A 45 -3.22 0.63 -2.31
C ILE A 45 -1.90 0.20 -2.98
N ASN A 46 -1.93 -0.57 -4.06
CA ASN A 46 -0.70 -0.95 -4.77
C ASN A 46 0.04 0.27 -5.34
N VAL A 47 -0.67 1.21 -5.97
CA VAL A 47 -0.09 2.44 -6.53
C VAL A 47 0.53 3.30 -5.42
N VAL A 48 -0.18 3.48 -4.30
CA VAL A 48 0.34 4.27 -3.17
C VAL A 48 1.54 3.59 -2.52
N MET A 49 1.55 2.26 -2.42
CA MET A 49 2.72 1.52 -1.93
C MET A 49 3.93 1.70 -2.86
N GLU A 50 3.74 1.64 -4.17
CA GLU A 50 4.78 1.88 -5.17
C GLU A 50 5.38 3.28 -4.99
N GLU A 51 4.53 4.30 -4.94
CA GLU A 51 4.95 5.68 -4.74
C GLU A 51 5.68 5.87 -3.40
N TYR A 52 5.18 5.27 -2.31
CA TYR A 52 5.82 5.34 -1.00
C TYR A 52 7.22 4.70 -1.00
N ILE A 53 7.38 3.56 -1.68
CA ILE A 53 8.67 2.87 -1.82
C ILE A 53 9.64 3.71 -2.67
N GLU A 54 9.15 4.29 -3.77
CA GLU A 54 9.97 5.10 -4.70
C GLU A 54 10.45 6.40 -4.06
N ARG A 55 9.60 7.07 -3.27
CA ARG A 55 9.98 8.28 -2.52
C ARG A 55 11.10 8.00 -1.52
N ASN A 56 11.20 6.77 -1.01
CA ASN A 56 12.22 6.32 -0.05
C ASN A 56 12.44 7.32 1.12
N ASN A 57 11.35 7.95 1.57
CA ASN A 57 11.31 8.91 2.65
C ASN A 57 10.24 8.46 3.64
N GLN A 58 10.63 7.65 4.61
CA GLN A 58 9.71 6.97 5.51
C GLN A 58 9.06 7.98 6.46
N THR A 59 7.73 8.02 6.43
CA THR A 59 6.94 8.78 7.38
C THR A 59 6.04 7.84 8.13
N TYR A 60 6.16 7.83 9.45
CA TYR A 60 5.27 7.09 10.34
C TYR A 60 4.26 8.06 10.93
N TYR A 61 3.03 7.59 11.09
CA TYR A 61 2.00 8.32 11.81
C TYR A 61 1.63 7.55 13.08
N ALA A 62 1.39 8.28 14.17
CA ALA A 62 0.84 7.68 15.38
C ALA A 62 -0.62 7.34 15.13
N LYS A 63 -1.00 6.08 15.36
CA LYS A 63 -2.41 5.67 15.28
C LYS A 63 -3.24 6.49 16.29
N PRO A 64 -4.33 7.16 15.88
CA PRO A 64 -5.17 7.90 16.82
C PRO A 64 -5.82 6.96 17.85
N LYS A 65 -5.89 7.37 19.11
CA LYS A 65 -6.39 6.53 20.23
C LYS A 65 -7.84 6.06 20.05
N THR A 66 -8.67 6.88 19.40
CA THR A 66 -10.10 6.64 19.18
C THR A 66 -10.40 6.00 17.82
N GLU A 67 -9.36 5.64 17.05
CA GLU A 67 -9.53 5.10 15.70
C GLU A 67 -9.73 3.58 15.72
N PHE A 68 -10.88 3.16 15.20
CA PHE A 68 -11.16 1.75 14.92
C PHE A 68 -10.48 1.29 13.63
N VAL A 69 -10.36 -0.02 13.47
CA VAL A 69 -9.74 -0.63 12.28
C VAL A 69 -10.71 -1.57 11.61
N THR A 70 -10.77 -1.47 10.29
CA THR A 70 -11.46 -2.41 9.42
C THR A 70 -10.47 -3.43 8.89
N TYR A 71 -10.82 -4.71 9.05
CA TYR A 71 -10.04 -5.83 8.53
C TYR A 71 -10.39 -6.11 7.06
N ARG A 72 -9.40 -6.12 6.17
CA ARG A 72 -9.63 -6.36 4.73
C ARG A 72 -8.64 -7.32 4.10
N ASN A 73 -9.17 -8.21 3.27
CA ASN A 73 -8.37 -8.98 2.34
C ASN A 73 -8.14 -8.16 1.06
N LEU A 74 -6.89 -7.81 0.76
CA LEU A 74 -6.49 -7.06 -0.43
C LEU A 74 -5.57 -7.89 -1.32
N MET A 75 -5.65 -7.65 -2.63
CA MET A 75 -4.79 -8.25 -3.63
C MET A 75 -3.56 -7.37 -3.84
N LEU A 76 -2.48 -7.66 -3.12
CA LEU A 76 -1.26 -6.85 -3.12
C LEU A 76 -0.16 -7.45 -3.99
N ARG A 77 0.59 -6.61 -4.70
CA ARG A 77 1.71 -7.01 -5.57
C ARG A 77 2.85 -7.59 -4.74
N LYS A 78 3.41 -8.71 -5.19
CA LYS A 78 4.54 -9.37 -4.53
C LYS A 78 5.75 -8.46 -4.38
N SER A 79 6.07 -7.66 -5.40
CA SER A 79 7.19 -6.71 -5.33
C SER A 79 6.97 -5.69 -4.22
N ASN A 80 5.76 -5.15 -4.11
CA ASN A 80 5.46 -4.06 -3.17
C ASN A 80 5.59 -4.55 -1.74
N ILE A 81 5.07 -5.74 -1.44
CA ILE A 81 5.23 -6.39 -0.14
C ILE A 81 6.72 -6.60 0.19
N LYS A 82 7.48 -7.21 -0.74
CA LYS A 82 8.91 -7.50 -0.54
C LYS A 82 9.71 -6.22 -0.30
N ASN A 83 9.49 -5.21 -1.12
CA ASN A 83 10.22 -3.95 -1.07
C ASN A 83 9.88 -3.15 0.18
N LEU A 84 8.61 -3.12 0.59
CA LEU A 84 8.18 -2.49 1.84
C LEU A 84 8.84 -3.18 3.05
N MET A 85 8.87 -4.51 3.09
CA MET A 85 9.55 -5.26 4.16
C MET A 85 11.05 -4.96 4.22
N ASN A 86 11.74 -4.88 3.07
CA ASN A 86 13.14 -4.51 3.01
C ASN A 86 13.38 -3.07 3.48
N LEU A 87 12.44 -2.17 3.17
CA LEU A 87 12.48 -0.78 3.57
C LEU A 87 12.29 -0.62 5.09
N ILE A 88 11.40 -1.39 5.70
CA ILE A 88 11.22 -1.44 7.17
C ILE A 88 12.49 -1.99 7.84
N LYS A 89 13.03 -3.12 7.36
CA LYS A 89 14.25 -3.74 7.93
C LYS A 89 15.46 -2.79 7.93
N ARG A 90 15.65 -2.04 6.85
CA ARG A 90 16.73 -1.03 6.76
C ARG A 90 16.55 0.07 7.79
N HIS A 91 15.32 0.53 8.00
CA HIS A 91 15.06 1.54 9.02
C HIS A 91 15.29 1.02 10.45
N GLU A 92 14.89 -0.23 10.74
CA GLU A 92 15.14 -0.85 12.04
C GLU A 92 16.63 -1.02 12.34
N SER A 93 17.46 -1.38 11.35
CA SER A 93 18.91 -1.46 11.54
C SER A 93 19.55 -0.11 11.84
N HIS A 94 19.07 0.99 11.24
CA HIS A 94 19.58 2.33 11.51
C HIS A 94 19.20 2.89 12.89
N LEU A 95 18.25 2.28 13.60
CA LEU A 95 17.88 2.67 14.96
C LEU A 95 18.67 1.91 16.04
N GLN A 96 19.47 0.92 15.65
CA GLN A 96 20.28 0.07 16.57
C GLN A 96 21.77 0.44 16.59
N ASP A 97 22.19 1.37 15.72
CA ASP A 97 23.52 1.97 15.65
C ASP A 97 23.53 3.36 16.32
#